data_AF-Q1HPC3-F1
#
_entry.id   AF-Q1HPC3-F1
#
_cell.length_a   1.000
_cell.length_b   1.000
_cell.length_c   1.000
_cell.angle_alpha   90.00
_cell.angle_beta   90.00
_cell.angle_gamma   90.00
#
_symmetry.space_group_name_H-M   'P 1'
#
loop_
_entity.id
_entity.type
_entity.pdbx_description
1 polymer ?
#
loop_
_entity_poly.entity_id
_entity_poly.type
_entity_poly.pdbx_seq_one_letter_code
_entity_poly.pdbx_strand_id
1 'polypeptide(L)'
;ALAQEGHCRPGEVLLGTDSHTCTAGAFGQFATGIGNTDAGFVLGTGKLLLKVPPTLRFVMDGEMPHYLLAKDLILQIIGEISVAGATYKSMEFVGTTVESLNMEERMTLCNMVVEAGGKN
;
A
#
# COMPACT_ATOMS: atom_id res chain seq x y z
N ALA A 1 11.22 0.30 -11.77
CA ALA A 1 11.10 1.54 -12.57
C ALA A 1 10.64 2.68 -11.67
N LEU A 2 9.34 2.86 -11.40
CA LEU A 2 8.80 4.06 -10.71
C LEU A 2 9.56 4.49 -9.44
N ALA A 3 9.67 3.62 -8.44
CA ALA A 3 10.36 3.95 -7.19
C ALA A 3 11.86 4.24 -7.39
N GLN A 4 12.55 3.37 -8.12
CA GLN A 4 13.99 3.47 -8.38
C GLN A 4 14.36 4.72 -9.19
N GLU A 5 13.46 5.19 -10.04
CA GLU A 5 13.64 6.39 -10.88
C GLU A 5 13.16 7.68 -10.18
N GLY A 6 12.72 7.61 -8.92
CA GLY A 6 12.33 8.78 -8.13
C GLY A 6 10.93 9.32 -8.42
N HIS A 7 10.05 8.50 -9.01
CA HIS A 7 8.66 8.85 -9.27
C HIS A 7 7.72 8.61 -8.07
N CYS A 8 8.21 7.98 -7.00
CA CYS A 8 7.46 7.79 -5.75
C CYS A 8 7.94 8.81 -4.69
N ARG A 9 7.13 9.83 -4.38
CA ARG A 9 7.48 10.90 -3.44
C ARG A 9 6.40 11.10 -2.36
N PRO A 10 6.77 11.27 -1.08
CA PRO A 10 5.81 11.44 0.01
C PRO A 10 4.78 12.54 -0.23
N GLY A 11 3.52 12.27 0.13
CA GLY A 11 2.42 13.24 0.03
C GLY A 11 1.79 13.38 -1.37
N GLU A 12 2.33 12.70 -2.38
CA GLU A 12 1.73 12.68 -3.72
C GLU A 12 0.65 11.60 -3.87
N VAL A 13 -0.18 11.76 -4.91
CA VAL A 13 -1.18 10.78 -5.35
C VAL A 13 -0.68 10.08 -6.61
N LEU A 14 -0.59 8.75 -6.58
CA LEU A 14 -0.15 7.93 -7.71
C LEU A 14 -1.29 7.03 -8.17
N LEU A 15 -1.67 7.15 -9.44
CA LEU A 15 -2.71 6.36 -10.06
C LEU A 15 -2.09 5.48 -11.15
N GLY A 16 -2.26 4.17 -11.04
CA GLY A 16 -1.70 3.19 -11.96
C GLY A 16 -2.75 2.20 -12.42
N THR A 17 -2.54 1.58 -13.59
CA THR A 17 -3.47 0.58 -14.13
C THR A 17 -3.21 -0.83 -13.62
N ASP A 18 -2.16 -1.02 -12.82
CA ASP A 18 -1.82 -2.27 -12.16
C ASP A 18 -2.47 -2.36 -10.77
N SER A 19 -2.89 -3.56 -10.35
CA SER A 19 -3.53 -3.74 -9.05
C SER A 19 -2.60 -3.46 -7.87
N HIS A 20 -1.30 -3.75 -8.02
CA HIS A 20 -0.29 -3.59 -6.97
C HIS A 20 0.35 -2.20 -6.97
N THR A 21 -0.27 -1.23 -7.64
CA THR A 21 0.11 0.19 -7.56
C THR A 21 0.20 0.68 -6.10
N CYS A 22 -0.55 0.08 -5.17
CA CYS A 22 -0.49 0.32 -3.73
C CYS A 22 0.92 0.14 -3.12
N THR A 23 1.83 -0.59 -3.78
CA THR A 23 3.25 -0.70 -3.38
C THR A 23 3.89 0.67 -3.11
N ALA A 24 3.53 1.70 -3.88
CA ALA A 24 4.07 3.05 -3.71
C ALA A 24 3.63 3.72 -2.40
N GLY A 25 2.62 3.17 -1.70
CA GLY A 25 2.24 3.56 -0.35
C GLY A 25 3.39 3.49 0.66
N ALA A 26 4.39 2.62 0.44
CA ALA A 26 5.59 2.55 1.27
C ALA A 26 6.40 3.87 1.32
N PHE A 27 6.20 4.75 0.34
CA PHE A 27 6.82 6.06 0.25
C PHE A 27 5.95 7.18 0.86
N GLY A 28 4.89 6.85 1.60
CA GLY A 28 3.96 7.84 2.14
C GLY A 28 3.08 8.50 1.07
N GLN A 29 2.82 7.79 -0.03
CA GLN A 29 1.91 8.21 -1.10
C GLN A 29 0.52 7.61 -0.92
N PHE A 30 -0.50 8.32 -1.40
CA PHE A 30 -1.76 7.65 -1.70
C PHE A 30 -1.65 7.03 -3.10
N ALA A 31 -1.50 5.72 -3.19
CA ALA A 31 -1.28 5.01 -4.44
C ALA A 31 -2.34 3.93 -4.66
N THR A 32 -3.05 3.94 -5.79
CA THR A 32 -4.14 2.98 -6.01
C THR A 32 -4.27 2.57 -7.48
N GLY A 33 -4.66 1.31 -7.69
CA GLY A 33 -5.02 0.79 -9.00
C GLY A 33 -6.33 1.41 -9.50
N ILE A 34 -6.38 1.74 -10.79
CA ILE A 34 -7.55 2.28 -11.49
C ILE A 34 -7.78 1.57 -12.83
N GLY A 35 -9.00 1.66 -13.36
CA GLY A 35 -9.33 1.08 -14.66
C GLY A 35 -8.82 1.93 -15.84
N ASN A 36 -8.81 1.36 -17.05
CA ASN A 36 -8.37 2.06 -18.25
C ASN A 36 -9.20 3.32 -18.58
N THR A 37 -10.50 3.30 -18.28
CA THR A 37 -11.38 4.46 -18.46
C THR A 37 -10.96 5.61 -17.54
N ASP A 38 -10.67 5.31 -16.29
CA ASP A 38 -10.18 6.30 -15.30
C ASP A 38 -8.81 6.81 -15.71
N ALA A 39 -7.92 5.93 -16.20
CA ALA A 39 -6.61 6.33 -16.69
C ALA A 39 -6.71 7.29 -17.88
N GLY A 40 -7.61 7.02 -18.83
CA GLY A 40 -7.91 7.94 -19.93
C GLY A 40 -8.43 9.30 -19.44
N PHE A 41 -9.28 9.29 -18.41
CA PHE A 41 -9.78 10.52 -17.79
C PHE A 41 -8.68 11.32 -17.07
N VAL A 42 -7.78 10.65 -16.35
CA VAL A 42 -6.62 11.26 -15.70
C VAL A 42 -5.66 11.86 -16.73
N LEU A 43 -5.40 11.15 -17.83
CA LEU A 43 -4.56 11.66 -18.92
C LEU A 43 -5.18 12.90 -19.59
N GLY A 44 -6.51 12.98 -19.67
CA GLY A 44 -7.21 14.14 -20.23
C GLY A 44 -7.33 15.33 -19.29
N THR A 45 -7.46 15.09 -17.98
CA THR A 45 -7.86 16.14 -17.01
C THR A 45 -6.85 16.41 -15.89
N GLY A 46 -5.89 15.51 -15.69
CA GLY A 46 -4.98 15.50 -14.54
C GLY A 46 -5.66 15.24 -13.20
N LYS A 47 -6.92 14.76 -13.20
CA LYS A 47 -7.76 14.61 -12.00
C LYS A 47 -8.57 13.31 -12.05
N LEU A 48 -8.97 12.83 -10.88
CA LEU A 48 -9.91 11.72 -10.72
C LEU A 48 -10.76 11.92 -9.47
N LEU A 49 -12.02 11.45 -9.50
CA LEU A 49 -12.84 11.37 -8.29
C LEU A 49 -12.56 10.06 -7.57
N LEU A 50 -12.19 10.17 -6.30
CA LEU A 50 -11.99 9.04 -5.41
C LEU A 50 -12.84 9.26 -4.16
N LYS A 51 -13.65 8.27 -3.79
CA LYS A 51 -14.30 8.29 -2.48
C LYS A 51 -13.23 7.98 -1.43
N VAL A 52 -13.09 8.88 -0.47
CA VAL A 52 -12.10 8.79 0.62
C VAL A 52 -12.31 7.48 1.40
N PRO A 53 -11.29 6.59 1.45
CA PRO A 53 -11.36 5.37 2.24
C PRO A 53 -11.15 5.68 3.73
N PRO A 54 -11.83 4.96 4.65
CA PRO A 54 -11.42 4.95 6.05
C PRO A 54 -10.11 4.18 6.22
N THR A 55 -9.32 4.53 7.24
CA THR A 55 -8.05 3.87 7.54
C THR A 55 -8.26 2.69 8.50
N LEU A 56 -7.67 1.55 8.18
CA LEU A 56 -7.46 0.42 9.08
C LEU A 56 -5.98 0.41 9.48
N ARG A 57 -5.72 0.71 10.76
CA ARG A 57 -4.36 0.86 11.28
C ARG A 57 -3.87 -0.43 11.93
N PHE A 58 -2.69 -0.89 11.53
CA PHE A 58 -1.95 -2.01 12.10
C PHE A 58 -0.77 -1.46 12.88
N VAL A 59 -0.82 -1.61 14.21
CA VAL A 59 0.25 -1.20 15.11
C VAL A 59 1.13 -2.41 15.40
N MET A 60 2.38 -2.38 14.96
CA MET A 60 3.34 -3.46 15.08
C MET A 60 4.56 -2.97 15.87
N ASP A 61 4.61 -3.38 17.13
CA ASP A 61 5.68 -3.02 18.06
C ASP A 61 6.48 -4.25 18.51
N GLY A 62 7.78 -4.05 18.70
CA GLY A 62 8.72 -5.08 19.15
C GLY A 62 9.89 -5.28 18.19
N GLU A 63 10.73 -6.26 18.51
CA GLU A 63 11.87 -6.65 17.68
C GLU A 63 11.51 -7.85 16.82
N MET A 64 11.76 -7.74 15.51
CA MET A 64 11.56 -8.84 14.58
C MET A 64 12.71 -9.85 14.70
N PRO A 65 12.46 -11.14 14.98
CA PRO A 65 13.48 -12.17 14.92
C PRO A 65 14.13 -12.24 13.53
N HIS A 66 15.44 -12.52 13.49
CA HIS A 66 16.25 -12.51 12.25
C HIS A 66 15.80 -13.48 11.14
N TYR A 67 14.95 -14.45 11.47
CA TYR A 67 14.42 -15.43 10.53
C TYR A 67 13.03 -15.07 10.00
N LEU A 68 12.40 -14.01 10.50
CA LEU A 68 11.14 -13.47 9.98
C LEU A 68 11.42 -12.32 9.02
N LEU A 69 10.53 -12.16 8.05
CA LEU A 69 10.57 -11.13 7.02
C LEU A 69 9.28 -10.31 7.06
N ALA A 70 9.31 -9.12 6.45
CA ALA A 70 8.10 -8.33 6.23
C ALA A 70 6.98 -9.12 5.51
N LYS A 71 7.36 -10.08 4.66
CA LYS A 71 6.42 -11.01 4.02
C LYS A 71 5.60 -11.81 5.03
N ASP A 72 6.22 -12.30 6.10
CA ASP A 72 5.55 -13.09 7.13
C ASP A 72 4.54 -12.22 7.90
N LEU A 73 4.90 -10.97 8.18
CA LEU A 73 4.00 -10.01 8.84
C LEU A 73 2.73 -9.78 8.03
N ILE A 74 2.86 -9.44 6.74
CA ILE A 74 1.68 -9.15 5.92
C ILE A 74 0.84 -10.39 5.62
N LEU A 75 1.46 -11.57 5.47
CA LEU A 75 0.75 -12.83 5.33
C LEU A 75 -0.04 -13.18 6.60
N GLN A 76 0.53 -12.95 7.78
CA GLN A 76 -0.17 -13.13 9.06
C GLN A 76 -1.37 -12.19 9.16
N ILE A 77 -1.19 -10.90 8.84
CA ILE A 77 -2.28 -9.90 8.85
C ILE A 77 -3.42 -10.33 7.91
N ILE A 78 -3.10 -10.72 6.66
CA ILE A 78 -4.10 -11.17 5.68
C ILE A 78 -4.78 -12.46 6.17
N GLY A 79 -4.04 -13.38 6.79
CA GLY A 79 -4.59 -14.59 7.39
C GLY A 79 -5.63 -14.32 8.47
N GLU A 80 -5.43 -13.27 9.28
CA GLU A 80 -6.36 -12.87 10.34
C GLU A 80 -7.58 -12.11 9.83
N ILE A 81 -7.40 -11.19 8.87
CA ILE A 81 -8.50 -10.33 8.39
C ILE A 81 -9.22 -10.90 7.16
N SER A 82 -8.67 -11.96 6.54
CA SER A 82 -9.11 -12.57 5.28
C SER A 82 -8.95 -11.65 4.04
N VAL A 83 -9.19 -12.22 2.86
CA VAL A 83 -9.10 -11.52 1.56
C VAL A 83 -10.07 -10.34 1.40
N ALA A 84 -11.06 -10.20 2.28
CA ALA A 84 -12.04 -9.12 2.25
C ALA A 84 -11.96 -8.19 3.48
N GLY A 85 -11.05 -8.42 4.43
CA GLY A 85 -11.01 -7.70 5.70
C GLY A 85 -10.77 -6.20 5.56
N ALA A 86 -9.96 -5.81 4.58
CA ALA A 86 -9.62 -4.43 4.30
C ALA A 86 -10.44 -3.82 3.15
N THR A 87 -11.54 -4.46 2.71
CA THR A 87 -12.37 -3.97 1.59
C THR A 87 -12.70 -2.48 1.73
N TYR A 88 -12.26 -1.70 0.73
CA TYR A 88 -12.41 -0.24 0.62
C TYR A 88 -11.67 0.59 1.69
N LYS A 89 -10.74 0.00 2.46
CA LYS A 89 -9.99 0.71 3.50
C LYS A 89 -8.56 0.95 3.07
N SER A 90 -7.95 2.02 3.55
CA SER A 90 -6.49 2.20 3.49
C SER A 90 -5.85 1.37 4.60
N MET A 91 -4.85 0.56 4.30
CA MET A 91 -4.11 -0.19 5.32
C MET A 91 -2.90 0.63 5.74
N GLU A 92 -2.90 1.12 6.98
CA GLU A 92 -1.80 1.93 7.53
C GLU A 92 -0.97 1.10 8.52
N PHE A 93 0.32 0.94 8.23
CA PHE A 93 1.26 0.19 9.07
C PHE A 93 2.10 1.17 9.89
N VAL A 94 2.09 1.02 11.22
CA VAL A 94 2.84 1.87 12.15
C VAL A 94 3.50 1.03 13.24
N GLY A 95 4.39 1.65 14.02
CA GLY A 95 5.03 1.05 15.18
C GLY A 95 6.52 0.77 14.97
N THR A 96 7.19 0.45 16.06
CA THR A 96 8.65 0.28 16.14
C THR A 96 9.18 -0.78 15.16
N THR A 97 8.42 -1.86 14.93
CA THR A 97 8.79 -2.88 13.94
C THR A 97 8.84 -2.28 12.54
N VAL A 98 7.82 -1.51 12.13
CA VAL A 98 7.76 -0.87 10.80
C VAL A 98 8.88 0.14 10.61
N GLU A 99 9.21 0.89 11.66
CA GLU A 99 10.32 1.85 11.65
C GLU A 99 11.66 1.16 11.41
N SER A 100 11.85 -0.06 11.94
CA SER A 100 13.06 -0.86 11.74
C SER A 100 13.21 -1.48 10.34
N LEU A 101 12.10 -1.60 9.59
CA LEU A 101 12.12 -2.17 8.24
C LEU A 101 12.81 -1.24 7.25
N ASN A 102 13.58 -1.82 6.34
CA ASN A 102 14.12 -1.12 5.18
C ASN A 102 13.03 -0.85 4.12
N MET A 103 13.36 -0.10 3.06
CA MET A 103 12.37 0.29 2.06
C MET A 103 11.79 -0.89 1.25
N GLU A 104 12.57 -1.91 0.93
CA GLU A 104 12.09 -3.09 0.19
C GLU A 104 11.12 -3.91 1.06
N GLU A 105 11.38 -3.99 2.35
CA GLU A 105 10.50 -4.62 3.33
C GLU A 105 9.18 -3.85 3.49
N ARG A 106 9.23 -2.51 3.57
CA ARG A 106 8.02 -1.68 3.60
C ARG A 106 7.22 -1.81 2.30
N MET A 107 7.91 -1.85 1.15
CA MET A 107 7.27 -2.10 -0.15
C MET A 107 6.60 -3.48 -0.18
N THR A 108 7.19 -4.49 0.46
CA THR A 108 6.59 -5.83 0.58
C THR A 108 5.26 -5.80 1.34
N LEU A 109 5.16 -5.00 2.43
CA LEU A 109 3.90 -4.82 3.15
C LEU A 109 2.84 -4.15 2.26
N CYS A 110 3.17 -2.99 1.67
CA CYS A 110 2.23 -2.20 0.87
C CYS A 110 1.81 -2.91 -0.43
N ASN A 111 2.70 -3.70 -1.04
CA ASN A 111 2.42 -4.47 -2.24
C ASN A 111 1.23 -5.42 -2.04
N MET A 112 1.13 -6.02 -0.86
CA MET A 112 0.12 -7.04 -0.58
C MET A 112 -1.21 -6.49 0.00
N VAL A 113 -1.38 -5.18 0.05
CA VAL A 113 -2.61 -4.57 0.59
C VAL A 113 -3.84 -4.96 -0.26
N VAL A 114 -3.65 -5.12 -1.57
CA VAL A 114 -4.75 -5.44 -2.49
C VAL A 114 -5.29 -6.85 -2.27
N GLU A 115 -4.49 -7.78 -1.76
CA GLU A 115 -4.85 -9.16 -1.41
C GLU A 115 -5.84 -9.23 -0.24
N ALA A 116 -5.89 -8.21 0.62
CA ALA A 116 -6.90 -8.04 1.67
C ALA A 116 -8.14 -7.26 1.21
N GLY A 117 -8.21 -6.89 -0.08
CA GLY A 117 -9.22 -5.99 -0.64
C GLY A 117 -8.98 -4.52 -0.30
N GLY A 118 -7.79 -4.18 0.21
CA GLY A 118 -7.41 -2.82 0.58
C GLY A 118 -7.38 -1.88 -0.62
N LYS A 119 -7.74 -0.62 -0.38
CA LYS A 119 -7.73 0.44 -1.40
C LYS A 119 -6.30 0.87 -1.74
N ASN A 120 -5.45 0.98 -0.72
CA ASN A 120 -4.04 1.33 -0.77
C ASN A 120 -3.34 1.05 0.56
#